data_AF-A0AA89C413-F1
#
_entry.id   AF-A0AA89C413-F1
#
_cell.length_a   1.000
_cell.length_b   1.000
_cell.length_c   1.000
_cell.angle_alpha   90.00
_cell.angle_beta   90.00
_cell.angle_gamma   90.00
#
_symmetry.space_group_name_H-M   'P 1'
#
loop_
_entity.id
_entity.type
_entity.pdbx_description
1 polymer ?
#
loop_
_entity_poly.entity_id
_entity_poly.type
_entity_poly.pdbx_seq_one_letter_code
_entity_poly.pdbx_strand_id
1 'polypeptide(L)'
;MIYGSVRMDTTSASCFQCHHAIIDGVYLGLLFADFFEFLDLIQRRLLCVHDVKESSLWPAIENLVPKATAGKIRRIERVICTGVSSSIENSCDALEAYEHCFHSEISLLSNERKQTSTNRFRVPTFESSRIITECKEKRSTVTGAAIAAACRAFGLLLQPYLPDDVQVLNVPIEVMVNLRRYVANENIFESYPGVAAIHVPITVRIPVKENLLSQDVFWYLARQCSDELRNIIASYEPIRQLSKETKEEINAPKKSGKSKYVICLTNLSNIDGVVKSEQSERFTLTEFPGCTNLAMDDMPIFYIGMYSMRGELHFDIGHCAGYTSSHTASSFCRELVRCLSLKSKL
;
A
#
# COMPACT_ATOMS: atom_id res chain seq x y z
N MET A 1 -2.18 -7.40 11.90
CA MET A 1 -1.13 -7.38 12.95
C MET A 1 0.10 -6.85 12.26
N ILE A 2 0.55 -5.62 12.56
CA ILE A 2 1.75 -5.07 11.92
C ILE A 2 2.98 -5.59 12.66
N TYR A 3 3.97 -6.06 11.93
CA TYR A 3 5.32 -6.28 12.42
C TYR A 3 6.22 -5.14 11.95
N GLY A 4 7.08 -4.63 12.81
CA GLY A 4 8.21 -3.76 12.45
C GLY A 4 9.46 -4.28 13.15
N SER A 5 10.60 -4.37 12.45
CA SER A 5 11.87 -4.73 13.09
C SER A 5 12.99 -3.74 12.84
N VAL A 6 13.73 -3.37 13.89
CA VAL A 6 14.91 -2.50 13.79
C VAL A 6 16.12 -3.25 14.31
N ARG A 7 17.27 -3.21 13.59
CA ARG A 7 18.54 -3.83 14.03
C ARG A 7 19.57 -2.78 14.43
N MET A 8 20.41 -3.10 15.42
CA MET A 8 21.55 -2.29 15.90
C MET A 8 22.80 -3.17 16.05
N ASP A 9 23.99 -2.57 16.00
CA ASP A 9 25.31 -3.23 15.85
C ASP A 9 25.81 -4.01 17.10
N THR A 10 25.00 -4.97 17.49
CA THR A 10 25.24 -6.40 17.78
C THR A 10 23.85 -7.00 17.56
N THR A 11 23.54 -7.25 16.28
CA THR A 11 22.20 -7.31 15.66
C THR A 11 21.00 -7.56 16.60
N SER A 12 20.56 -6.54 17.32
CA SER A 12 19.40 -6.64 18.22
C SER A 12 18.14 -6.30 17.45
N ALA A 13 17.26 -7.29 17.24
CA ALA A 13 15.98 -7.09 16.56
C ALA A 13 14.88 -6.75 17.57
N SER A 14 14.35 -5.53 17.51
CA SER A 14 13.13 -5.18 18.26
C SER A 14 11.90 -5.45 17.42
N CYS A 15 10.92 -6.22 17.91
CA CYS A 15 9.69 -6.53 17.19
C CYS A 15 8.49 -5.94 17.92
N PHE A 16 7.74 -5.07 17.26
CA PHE A 16 6.47 -4.55 17.75
C PHE A 16 5.33 -5.31 17.09
N GLN A 17 4.42 -5.84 17.91
CA GLN A 17 3.25 -6.56 17.45
C GLN A 17 2.00 -5.88 17.99
N CYS A 18 1.19 -5.34 17.10
CA CYS A 18 0.00 -4.57 17.49
C CYS A 18 -1.22 -4.97 16.66
N HIS A 19 -2.40 -4.82 17.27
CA HIS A 19 -3.66 -4.97 16.56
C HIS A 19 -3.92 -3.73 15.71
N HIS A 20 -4.33 -3.93 14.45
CA HIS A 20 -4.62 -2.82 13.51
C HIS A 20 -5.79 -1.94 13.91
N ALA A 21 -6.60 -2.35 14.88
CA ALA A 21 -7.66 -1.51 15.45
C ALA A 21 -7.11 -0.36 16.30
N ILE A 22 -5.83 -0.40 16.67
CA ILE A 22 -5.21 0.58 17.58
C ILE A 22 -4.10 1.36 16.87
N ILE A 23 -3.43 0.78 15.87
CA ILE A 23 -2.30 1.39 15.20
C ILE A 23 -2.36 1.20 13.68
N ASP A 24 -2.12 2.29 12.95
CA ASP A 24 -1.81 2.23 11.52
C ASP A 24 -0.28 2.31 11.29
N GLY A 25 0.15 2.16 10.03
CA GLY A 25 1.57 2.16 9.71
C GLY A 25 2.29 3.50 9.99
N VAL A 26 1.57 4.63 9.94
CA VAL A 26 2.13 5.95 10.24
C VAL A 26 2.39 6.07 11.74
N TYR A 27 1.38 5.75 12.56
CA TYR A 27 1.54 5.80 14.01
C TYR A 27 2.55 4.76 14.52
N LEU A 28 2.68 3.61 13.85
CA LEU A 28 3.76 2.67 14.16
C LEU A 28 5.15 3.31 14.01
N GLY A 29 5.39 4.06 12.93
CA GLY A 29 6.66 4.79 12.75
C GLY A 29 6.94 5.78 13.88
N LEU A 30 5.92 6.51 14.34
CA LEU A 30 6.03 7.43 15.48
C LEU A 30 6.33 6.70 16.79
N LEU A 31 5.64 5.58 17.04
CA LEU A 31 5.89 4.75 18.22
C LEU A 31 7.34 4.24 18.26
N PHE A 32 7.89 3.88 17.10
CA PHE A 32 9.32 3.53 17.00
C PHE A 32 10.23 4.73 17.29
N ALA A 33 9.89 5.91 16.78
CA ALA A 33 10.66 7.12 17.04
C ALA A 33 10.67 7.49 18.53
N ASP A 34 9.51 7.46 19.18
CA ASP A 34 9.34 7.69 20.62
C ASP A 34 10.12 6.64 21.43
N PHE A 35 10.12 5.37 20.98
CA PHE A 35 10.89 4.31 21.62
C PHE A 35 12.40 4.58 21.56
N PHE A 36 12.95 4.99 20.41
CA PHE A 36 14.38 5.33 20.31
C PHE A 36 14.74 6.59 21.09
N GLU A 37 13.86 7.60 21.11
CA GLU A 37 14.04 8.78 21.94
C GLU A 37 14.06 8.41 23.43
N PHE A 38 13.15 7.56 23.87
CA PHE A 38 13.12 7.07 25.24
C PHE A 38 14.40 6.32 25.62
N LEU A 39 14.88 5.42 24.75
CA LEU A 39 16.14 4.71 24.97
C LEU A 39 17.35 5.66 25.00
N ASP A 40 17.37 6.67 24.12
CA ASP A 40 18.43 7.67 24.08
C ASP A 40 18.53 8.44 25.40
N LEU A 41 17.38 8.92 25.90
CA LEU A 41 17.32 9.70 27.13
C LEU A 41 17.72 8.86 28.36
N ILE A 42 17.36 7.57 28.40
CA ILE A 42 17.82 6.64 29.44
C ILE A 42 19.33 6.46 29.38
N GLN A 43 19.89 6.19 28.20
CA GLN A 43 21.33 5.99 28.03
C GLN A 43 22.13 7.23 28.42
N ARG A 44 21.60 8.42 28.13
CA ARG A 44 22.18 9.71 28.51
C ARG A 44 21.91 10.11 29.95
N ARG A 45 21.12 9.32 30.70
CA ARG A 45 20.68 9.60 32.08
C ARG A 45 19.96 10.94 32.21
N LEU A 46 19.24 11.34 31.17
CA LEU A 46 18.47 12.58 31.10
C LEU A 46 16.99 12.38 31.42
N LEU A 47 16.53 11.11 31.49
CA LEU A 47 15.16 10.78 31.84
C LEU A 47 15.08 10.17 33.24
N CYS A 48 14.25 10.76 34.09
CA CYS A 48 13.69 10.06 35.24
C CYS A 48 12.37 9.43 34.81
N VAL A 49 12.19 8.11 35.00
CA VAL A 49 10.96 7.41 34.59
C VAL A 49 9.71 8.01 35.25
N HIS A 50 9.86 8.67 36.41
CA HIS A 50 8.79 9.38 37.10
C HIS A 50 8.30 10.65 36.38
N ASP A 51 9.07 11.18 35.43
CA ASP A 51 8.70 12.37 34.64
C ASP A 51 7.95 12.02 33.34
N VAL A 52 7.79 10.74 33.05
CA VAL A 52 7.07 10.25 31.87
C VAL A 52 5.58 10.47 32.08
N LYS A 53 5.01 11.45 31.37
CA LYS A 53 3.59 11.76 31.44
C LYS A 53 2.75 10.69 30.74
N GLU A 54 1.62 10.33 31.36
CA GLU A 54 0.58 9.57 30.68
C GLU A 54 0.02 10.37 29.49
N SER A 55 -0.08 9.73 28.33
CA SER A 55 -0.73 10.32 27.17
C SER A 55 -2.23 10.08 27.25
N SER A 56 -3.03 11.12 27.03
CA SER A 56 -4.49 11.00 26.94
C SER A 56 -4.89 10.21 25.69
N LEU A 57 -5.89 9.32 25.82
CA LEU A 57 -6.54 8.73 24.66
C LEU A 57 -7.17 9.83 23.81
N TRP A 58 -6.79 9.88 22.54
CA TRP A 58 -7.33 10.87 21.61
C TRP A 58 -8.74 10.48 21.16
N PRO A 59 -9.61 11.45 20.84
CA PRO A 59 -10.90 11.17 20.23
C PRO A 59 -10.71 10.43 18.91
N ALA A 60 -11.63 9.52 18.60
CA ALA A 60 -11.61 8.79 17.34
C ALA A 60 -11.57 9.73 16.13
N ILE A 61 -10.83 9.34 15.08
CA ILE A 61 -10.45 10.23 13.96
C ILE A 61 -11.66 10.80 13.22
N GLU A 62 -12.77 10.07 13.17
CA GLU A 62 -14.04 10.49 12.59
C GLU A 62 -14.63 11.75 13.27
N ASN A 63 -14.25 12.02 14.52
CA ASN A 63 -14.66 13.22 15.26
C ASN A 63 -13.72 14.41 15.01
N LEU A 64 -12.52 14.16 14.45
CA LEU A 64 -11.49 15.17 14.20
C LEU A 64 -11.44 15.63 12.74
N VAL A 65 -11.93 14.79 11.81
CA VAL A 65 -12.06 15.16 10.40
C VAL A 65 -13.35 15.94 10.15
N PRO A 66 -13.39 16.84 9.14
CA PRO A 66 -14.60 17.54 8.75
C PRO A 66 -15.73 16.56 8.47
N LYS A 67 -16.94 16.88 8.94
CA LYS A 67 -18.12 16.12 8.53
C LYS A 67 -18.26 16.26 7.01
N ALA A 68 -18.48 15.15 6.32
CA ALA A 68 -18.78 15.16 4.89
C ALA A 68 -19.97 16.07 4.62
N THR A 69 -19.72 17.29 4.11
CA THR A 69 -20.78 18.19 3.68
C THR A 69 -21.21 17.81 2.26
N ALA A 70 -22.49 17.89 1.97
CA ALA A 70 -23.09 17.48 0.69
C ALA A 70 -22.73 18.40 -0.51
N GLY A 71 -21.60 19.11 -0.46
CA GLY A 71 -21.25 20.19 -1.38
C GLY A 71 -20.24 19.79 -2.48
N LYS A 72 -20.71 19.84 -3.73
CA LYS A 72 -19.96 19.83 -5.01
C LYS A 72 -18.92 18.73 -5.20
N ILE A 73 -19.45 17.54 -5.45
CA ILE A 73 -18.76 16.43 -6.09
C ILE A 73 -18.39 16.83 -7.53
N ARG A 74 -17.09 16.86 -7.87
CA ARG A 74 -16.71 16.52 -9.25
C ARG A 74 -16.87 15.02 -9.37
N ARG A 75 -17.90 14.59 -10.10
CA ARG A 75 -18.12 13.18 -10.43
C ARG A 75 -16.82 12.72 -11.08
N ILE A 76 -16.08 11.83 -10.43
CA ILE A 76 -14.90 11.21 -11.04
C ILE A 76 -15.48 10.30 -12.12
N GLU A 77 -15.55 10.83 -13.34
CA GLU A 77 -15.86 10.02 -14.51
C GLU A 77 -14.79 8.93 -14.60
N ARG A 78 -15.22 7.68 -14.84
CA ARG A 78 -14.31 6.58 -15.17
C ARG A 78 -13.53 7.01 -16.41
N VAL A 79 -12.27 7.42 -16.25
CA VAL A 79 -11.49 7.94 -17.37
C VAL A 79 -10.95 6.75 -18.15
N ILE A 80 -11.53 6.56 -19.33
CA ILE A 80 -11.17 5.51 -20.29
C ILE A 80 -9.77 5.81 -20.83
N CYS A 81 -8.94 4.78 -21.00
CA CYS A 81 -7.68 4.90 -21.72
C CYS A 81 -7.95 5.39 -23.14
N THR A 82 -7.61 6.65 -23.45
CA THR A 82 -7.73 7.21 -24.79
C THR A 82 -6.72 6.54 -25.71
N GLY A 83 -7.18 5.50 -26.41
CA GLY A 83 -6.39 4.66 -27.31
C GLY A 83 -7.16 3.41 -27.73
N VAL A 84 -8.13 2.96 -26.94
CA VAL A 84 -9.01 1.85 -27.28
C VAL A 84 -10.35 2.41 -27.77
N SER A 85 -10.73 2.06 -29.00
CA SER A 85 -11.95 2.57 -29.62
C SER A 85 -13.17 2.04 -28.86
N SER A 86 -14.09 2.93 -28.49
CA SER A 86 -15.26 2.68 -27.64
C SER A 86 -16.34 1.75 -28.24
N SER A 87 -16.01 0.94 -29.23
CA SER A 87 -16.91 -0.07 -29.81
C SER A 87 -16.61 -1.44 -29.20
N ILE A 88 -17.41 -1.81 -28.18
CA ILE A 88 -17.44 -3.15 -27.55
C ILE A 88 -16.05 -3.63 -27.11
N GLU A 89 -15.54 -3.03 -26.03
CA GLU A 89 -14.36 -3.56 -25.34
C GLU A 89 -14.75 -4.83 -24.55
N ASN A 90 -14.33 -6.00 -25.01
CA ASN A 90 -14.41 -7.22 -24.21
C ASN A 90 -13.44 -7.08 -23.03
N SER A 91 -13.99 -6.86 -21.84
CA SER A 91 -13.23 -6.67 -20.61
C SER A 91 -13.44 -7.82 -19.62
N CYS A 92 -12.39 -8.19 -18.90
CA CYS A 92 -12.41 -9.24 -17.89
C CYS A 92 -12.15 -8.66 -16.49
N ASP A 93 -12.82 -9.19 -15.46
CA ASP A 93 -12.53 -8.86 -14.06
C ASP A 93 -11.30 -9.63 -13.57
N ALA A 94 -10.39 -8.93 -12.88
CA ALA A 94 -9.11 -9.52 -12.48
C ALA A 94 -9.23 -10.58 -11.36
N LEU A 95 -10.24 -10.49 -10.47
CA LEU A 95 -10.44 -11.51 -9.44
C LEU A 95 -11.00 -12.79 -10.07
N GLU A 96 -12.02 -12.65 -10.91
CA GLU A 96 -12.60 -13.79 -11.63
C GLU A 96 -11.54 -14.50 -12.50
N ALA A 97 -10.74 -13.72 -13.24
CA ALA A 97 -9.64 -14.26 -14.04
C ALA A 97 -8.59 -14.99 -13.18
N TYR A 98 -8.25 -14.44 -12.01
CA TYR A 98 -7.30 -15.06 -11.10
C TYR A 98 -7.84 -16.38 -10.52
N GLU A 99 -9.09 -16.38 -10.03
CA GLU A 99 -9.73 -17.57 -9.46
C GLU A 99 -9.84 -18.70 -10.49
N HIS A 100 -10.17 -18.37 -11.74
CA HIS A 100 -10.20 -19.33 -12.83
C HIS A 100 -8.79 -19.86 -13.15
N CYS A 101 -7.81 -18.96 -13.31
CA CYS A 101 -6.43 -19.28 -13.67
C CYS A 101 -5.75 -20.17 -12.61
N PHE A 102 -5.94 -19.85 -11.33
CA PHE A 102 -5.26 -20.50 -10.21
C PHE A 102 -6.18 -21.42 -9.42
N HIS A 103 -7.31 -21.87 -10.00
CA HIS A 103 -8.30 -22.71 -9.32
C HIS A 103 -7.68 -23.93 -8.62
N SER A 104 -6.85 -24.69 -9.33
CA SER A 104 -6.17 -25.89 -8.80
C SER A 104 -5.17 -25.55 -7.69
N GLU A 105 -4.44 -24.43 -7.83
CA GLU A 105 -3.52 -23.94 -6.80
C GLU A 105 -4.30 -23.56 -5.54
N ILE A 106 -5.35 -22.75 -5.66
CA ILE A 106 -6.20 -22.31 -4.55
C ILE A 106 -6.82 -23.52 -3.85
N SER A 107 -7.35 -24.48 -4.62
CA SER A 107 -7.97 -25.69 -4.07
C SER A 107 -6.96 -26.51 -3.26
N LEU A 108 -5.71 -26.63 -3.71
CA LEU A 108 -4.67 -27.35 -2.98
C LEU A 108 -4.28 -26.60 -1.69
N LEU A 109 -3.96 -25.31 -1.82
CA LEU A 109 -3.46 -24.48 -0.72
C LEU A 109 -4.50 -24.22 0.37
N SER A 110 -5.79 -24.16 0.02
CA SER A 110 -6.89 -23.90 0.96
C SER A 110 -7.00 -24.93 2.08
N ASN A 111 -6.47 -26.14 1.86
CA ASN A 111 -6.43 -27.22 2.84
C ASN A 111 -5.20 -27.15 3.78
N GLU A 112 -4.24 -26.28 3.50
CA GLU A 112 -3.05 -26.10 4.32
C GLU A 112 -3.28 -25.11 5.49
N ARG A 113 -2.31 -25.03 6.40
CA ARG A 113 -2.38 -24.10 7.52
C ARG A 113 -2.36 -22.66 7.00
N LYS A 114 -3.45 -21.93 7.26
CA LYS A 114 -3.58 -20.51 6.93
C LYS A 114 -2.46 -19.70 7.60
N GLN A 115 -1.56 -19.17 6.79
CA GLN A 115 -0.45 -18.31 7.21
C GLN A 115 -0.27 -17.18 6.20
N THR A 116 0.34 -16.10 6.64
CA THR A 116 0.75 -15.01 5.76
C THR A 116 2.23 -15.15 5.44
N SER A 117 2.57 -15.01 4.16
CA SER A 117 3.94 -14.96 3.70
C SER A 117 4.21 -13.60 3.06
N THR A 118 5.42 -13.08 3.22
CA THR A 118 5.82 -11.75 2.73
C THR A 118 7.12 -11.83 1.96
N ASN A 119 7.11 -11.37 0.72
CA ASN A 119 8.30 -11.18 -0.10
C ASN A 119 8.78 -9.74 0.03
N ARG A 120 10.07 -9.56 0.29
CA ARG A 120 10.66 -8.22 0.45
C ARG A 120 11.67 -7.96 -0.63
N PHE A 121 11.65 -6.75 -1.17
CA PHE A 121 12.68 -6.30 -2.10
C PHE A 121 12.96 -4.81 -1.91
N ARG A 122 14.15 -4.43 -2.35
CA ARG A 122 14.63 -3.05 -2.35
C ARG A 122 15.08 -2.68 -3.74
N VAL A 123 14.77 -1.47 -4.14
CA VAL A 123 15.33 -0.83 -5.33
C VAL A 123 16.54 -0.02 -4.87
N PRO A 124 17.76 -0.30 -5.38
CA PRO A 124 18.97 0.39 -4.94
C PRO A 124 18.88 1.91 -5.12
N THR A 125 19.68 2.65 -4.37
CA THR A 125 19.64 4.13 -4.34
C THR A 125 19.70 4.80 -5.71
N PHE A 126 20.56 4.31 -6.61
CA PHE A 126 20.70 4.85 -7.96
C PHE A 126 19.40 4.68 -8.77
N GLU A 127 18.84 3.47 -8.80
CA GLU A 127 17.59 3.18 -9.52
C GLU A 127 16.39 3.89 -8.88
N SER A 128 16.35 3.99 -7.55
CA SER A 128 15.32 4.74 -6.82
C SER A 128 15.36 6.23 -7.20
N SER A 129 16.55 6.82 -7.26
CA SER A 129 16.74 8.21 -7.68
C SER A 129 16.32 8.44 -9.13
N ARG A 130 16.62 7.48 -10.02
CA ARG A 130 16.15 7.49 -11.42
C ARG A 130 14.63 7.46 -11.49
N ILE A 131 13.97 6.50 -10.81
CA ILE A 131 12.51 6.38 -10.78
C ILE A 131 11.84 7.65 -10.28
N ILE A 132 12.37 8.25 -9.20
CA ILE A 132 11.84 9.51 -8.64
C ILE A 132 11.96 10.64 -9.67
N THR A 133 13.08 10.71 -10.39
CA THR A 133 13.31 11.72 -11.44
C THR A 133 12.35 11.51 -12.61
N GLU A 134 12.22 10.29 -13.12
CA GLU A 134 11.29 9.94 -14.20
C GLU A 134 9.83 10.21 -13.80
N CYS A 135 9.45 9.94 -12.55
CA CYS A 135 8.11 10.30 -12.05
C CYS A 135 7.85 11.81 -12.19
N LYS A 136 8.82 12.66 -11.84
CA LYS A 136 8.69 14.13 -11.99
C LYS A 136 8.55 14.51 -13.46
N GLU A 137 9.42 13.99 -14.33
CA GLU A 137 9.38 14.27 -15.78
C GLU A 137 8.07 13.82 -16.42
N LYS A 138 7.58 12.64 -16.04
CA LYS A 138 6.34 12.04 -16.55
C LYS A 138 5.10 12.54 -15.81
N ARG A 139 5.21 13.50 -14.89
CA ARG A 139 4.11 14.08 -14.10
C ARG A 139 3.30 13.03 -13.33
N SER A 140 3.97 12.01 -12.81
CA SER A 140 3.38 10.98 -11.96
C SER A 140 3.99 11.05 -10.54
N THR A 141 3.43 10.24 -9.64
CA THR A 141 3.95 10.02 -8.29
C THR A 141 4.58 8.63 -8.21
N VAL A 142 5.50 8.43 -7.26
CA VAL A 142 6.07 7.09 -7.01
C VAL A 142 4.98 6.09 -6.64
N THR A 143 3.95 6.51 -5.89
CA THR A 143 2.76 5.69 -5.59
C THR A 143 2.00 5.29 -6.85
N GLY A 144 1.74 6.23 -7.76
CA GLY A 144 1.09 5.92 -9.03
C GLY A 144 1.93 4.99 -9.91
N ALA A 145 3.24 5.15 -9.94
CA ALA A 145 4.16 4.24 -10.62
C ALA A 145 4.15 2.83 -10.00
N ALA A 146 4.12 2.72 -8.66
CA ALA A 146 3.99 1.46 -7.95
C ALA A 146 2.65 0.76 -8.24
N ILE A 147 1.54 1.50 -8.24
CA ILE A 147 0.22 0.99 -8.63
C ILE A 147 0.26 0.45 -10.06
N ALA A 148 0.76 1.24 -11.02
CA ALA A 148 0.84 0.83 -12.41
C ALA A 148 1.74 -0.41 -12.59
N ALA A 149 2.87 -0.48 -11.89
CA ALA A 149 3.76 -1.64 -11.92
C ALA A 149 3.08 -2.88 -11.33
N ALA A 150 2.38 -2.76 -10.21
CA ALA A 150 1.64 -3.86 -9.60
C ALA A 150 0.51 -4.36 -10.51
N CYS A 151 -0.29 -3.47 -11.09
CA CYS A 151 -1.38 -3.85 -11.99
C CYS A 151 -0.86 -4.48 -13.29
N ARG A 152 0.25 -3.98 -13.85
CA ARG A 152 0.91 -4.61 -15.01
C ARG A 152 1.50 -5.97 -14.66
N ALA A 153 2.14 -6.11 -13.50
CA ALA A 153 2.66 -7.39 -13.03
C ALA A 153 1.54 -8.43 -12.86
N PHE A 154 0.39 -7.99 -12.34
CA PHE A 154 -0.81 -8.83 -12.23
C PHE A 154 -1.37 -9.19 -13.61
N GLY A 155 -1.42 -8.23 -14.54
CA GLY A 155 -1.81 -8.48 -15.93
C GLY A 155 -0.89 -9.49 -16.63
N LEU A 156 0.43 -9.37 -16.47
CA LEU A 156 1.42 -10.31 -17.01
C LEU A 156 1.29 -11.71 -16.40
N LEU A 157 0.94 -11.80 -15.11
CA LEU A 157 0.69 -13.08 -14.45
C LEU A 157 -0.52 -13.80 -15.05
N LEU A 158 -1.57 -13.06 -15.40
CA LEU A 158 -2.81 -13.61 -15.96
C LEU A 158 -2.78 -13.78 -17.48
N GLN A 159 -1.97 -12.99 -18.19
CA GLN A 159 -1.96 -12.91 -19.66
C GLN A 159 -1.96 -14.27 -20.38
N PRO A 160 -1.18 -15.29 -19.95
CA PRO A 160 -1.18 -16.60 -20.63
C PRO A 160 -2.52 -17.36 -20.56
N TYR A 161 -3.43 -16.93 -19.70
CA TYR A 161 -4.68 -17.64 -19.37
C TYR A 161 -5.92 -16.84 -19.72
N LEU A 162 -5.77 -15.59 -20.17
CA LEU A 162 -6.88 -14.76 -20.60
C LEU A 162 -7.41 -15.26 -21.97
N PRO A 163 -8.74 -15.31 -22.17
CA PRO A 163 -9.33 -15.60 -23.47
C PRO A 163 -8.82 -14.66 -24.57
N ASP A 164 -8.74 -15.19 -25.80
CA ASP A 164 -8.16 -14.46 -26.93
C ASP A 164 -8.92 -13.19 -27.34
N ASP A 165 -10.19 -13.09 -26.97
CA ASP A 165 -11.05 -11.95 -27.25
C ASP A 165 -10.98 -10.84 -26.18
N VAL A 166 -10.38 -11.10 -25.01
CA VAL A 166 -10.22 -10.09 -23.96
C VAL A 166 -9.21 -9.03 -24.38
N GLN A 167 -9.64 -7.76 -24.41
CA GLN A 167 -8.80 -6.62 -24.75
C GLN A 167 -8.31 -5.86 -23.51
N VAL A 168 -9.13 -5.83 -22.46
CA VAL A 168 -8.87 -5.05 -21.24
C VAL A 168 -9.08 -5.91 -20.00
N LEU A 169 -8.11 -5.89 -19.09
CA LEU A 169 -8.24 -6.44 -17.75
C LEU A 169 -8.55 -5.29 -16.77
N ASN A 170 -9.68 -5.37 -16.07
CA ASN A 170 -10.03 -4.43 -15.02
C ASN A 170 -9.44 -4.93 -13.70
N VAL A 171 -8.46 -4.20 -13.16
CA VAL A 171 -7.77 -4.54 -11.92
C VAL A 171 -8.30 -3.64 -10.79
N PRO A 172 -9.26 -4.11 -9.97
CA PRO A 172 -9.74 -3.38 -8.81
C PRO A 172 -8.67 -3.41 -7.71
N ILE A 173 -8.31 -2.24 -7.21
CA ILE A 173 -7.33 -2.07 -6.12
C ILE A 173 -7.90 -1.18 -5.03
N GLU A 174 -7.32 -1.26 -3.85
CA GLU A 174 -7.49 -0.27 -2.78
C GLU A 174 -6.15 0.37 -2.43
N VAL A 175 -6.21 1.66 -2.12
CA VAL A 175 -5.06 2.42 -1.63
C VAL A 175 -5.38 2.92 -0.23
N MET A 176 -4.49 2.71 0.72
CA MET A 176 -4.63 3.28 2.06
C MET A 176 -4.27 4.76 2.04
N VAL A 177 -5.20 5.62 2.47
CA VAL A 177 -5.01 7.07 2.53
C VAL A 177 -4.99 7.53 3.98
N ASN A 178 -3.95 8.28 4.35
CA ASN A 178 -3.81 8.89 5.67
C ASN A 178 -4.85 10.01 5.85
N LEU A 179 -5.79 9.81 6.78
CA LEU A 179 -6.88 10.73 7.14
C LEU A 179 -6.41 11.94 7.96
N ARG A 180 -5.23 11.87 8.60
CA ARG A 180 -4.67 13.00 9.39
C ARG A 180 -4.58 14.28 8.57
N ARG A 181 -4.45 14.16 7.24
CA ARG A 181 -4.40 15.29 6.31
C ARG A 181 -5.65 16.17 6.28
N TYR A 182 -6.77 15.66 6.79
CA TYR A 182 -8.04 16.39 6.82
C TYR A 182 -8.34 16.99 8.19
N VAL A 183 -7.55 16.69 9.22
CA VAL A 183 -7.75 17.24 10.57
C VAL A 183 -7.47 18.74 10.55
N ALA A 184 -8.40 19.54 11.09
CA ALA A 184 -8.31 21.01 11.03
C ALA A 184 -7.16 21.61 11.86
N ASN A 185 -6.69 20.89 12.88
CA ASN A 185 -5.57 21.32 13.71
C ASN A 185 -4.26 20.78 13.12
N GLU A 186 -3.51 21.64 12.45
CA GLU A 186 -2.21 21.29 11.85
C GLU A 186 -1.18 20.79 12.87
N ASN A 187 -1.31 21.13 14.16
CA ASN A 187 -0.41 20.59 15.20
C ASN A 187 -0.67 19.10 15.53
N ILE A 188 -1.81 18.55 15.08
CA ILE A 188 -2.15 17.11 15.18
C ILE A 188 -1.68 16.35 13.92
N PHE A 189 -1.34 17.08 12.84
CA PHE A 189 -1.23 16.59 11.46
C PHE A 189 -0.27 15.40 11.26
N GLU A 190 0.66 15.16 12.17
CA GLU A 190 1.57 14.01 12.10
C GLU A 190 1.71 13.25 13.41
N SER A 191 1.09 13.73 14.50
CA SER A 191 1.27 13.19 15.85
C SER A 191 0.04 12.43 16.37
N TYR A 192 -1.08 12.42 15.63
CA TYR A 192 -2.28 11.72 16.06
C TYR A 192 -2.01 10.22 16.30
N PRO A 193 -2.17 9.74 17.55
CA PRO A 193 -2.04 8.34 17.86
C PRO A 193 -3.31 7.61 17.48
N GLY A 194 -3.18 6.50 16.76
CA GLY A 194 -4.30 5.64 16.43
C GLY A 194 -4.33 5.21 14.97
N VAL A 195 -5.46 4.62 14.60
CA VAL A 195 -5.81 4.31 13.21
C VAL A 195 -6.45 5.54 12.59
N ALA A 196 -5.77 6.13 11.62
CA ALA A 196 -6.27 7.24 10.82
C ALA A 196 -5.90 6.99 9.35
N ALA A 197 -6.25 5.81 8.86
CA ALA A 197 -6.13 5.42 7.46
C ALA A 197 -7.47 4.86 6.98
N ILE A 198 -7.81 5.11 5.73
CA ILE A 198 -9.03 4.60 5.07
C ILE A 198 -8.65 3.97 3.73
N HIS A 199 -9.37 2.92 3.35
CA HIS A 199 -9.21 2.29 2.04
C HIS A 199 -10.00 3.10 1.00
N VAL A 200 -9.33 3.50 -0.09
CA VAL A 200 -10.00 4.14 -1.22
C VAL A 200 -9.89 3.25 -2.46
N PRO A 201 -11.00 2.93 -3.12
CA PRO A 201 -10.97 2.05 -4.28
C PRO A 201 -10.55 2.79 -5.54
N ILE A 202 -9.75 2.12 -6.37
CA ILE A 202 -9.36 2.53 -7.72
C ILE A 202 -9.53 1.32 -8.64
N THR A 203 -9.83 1.51 -9.92
CA THR A 203 -9.85 0.40 -10.90
C THR A 203 -8.96 0.76 -12.08
N VAL A 204 -7.86 0.02 -12.23
CA VAL A 204 -6.90 0.24 -13.31
C VAL A 204 -7.26 -0.64 -14.50
N ARG A 205 -7.37 -0.04 -15.68
CA ARG A 205 -7.67 -0.76 -16.94
C ARG A 205 -6.37 -1.09 -17.66
N ILE A 206 -6.03 -2.36 -17.72
CA ILE A 206 -4.78 -2.85 -18.34
C ILE A 206 -5.08 -3.35 -19.77
N PRO A 207 -4.48 -2.76 -20.82
CA PRO A 207 -4.69 -3.21 -22.21
C PRO A 207 -3.84 -4.47 -22.49
N VAL A 208 -4.41 -5.66 -22.29
CA VAL A 208 -3.66 -6.93 -22.28
C VAL A 208 -3.20 -7.41 -23.66
N LYS A 209 -3.76 -6.84 -24.73
CA LYS A 209 -3.34 -7.10 -26.12
C LYS A 209 -2.20 -6.20 -26.60
N GLU A 210 -1.94 -5.11 -25.89
CA GLU A 210 -0.79 -4.26 -26.17
C GLU A 210 0.49 -4.89 -25.60
N ASN A 211 1.65 -4.36 -26.01
CA ASN A 211 2.90 -4.72 -25.38
C ASN A 211 2.89 -4.21 -23.93
N LEU A 212 2.49 -5.07 -22.99
CA LEU A 212 2.47 -4.77 -21.57
C LEU A 212 3.85 -4.42 -21.01
N LEU A 213 4.95 -4.63 -21.73
CA LEU A 213 6.30 -4.19 -21.36
C LEU A 213 6.69 -2.82 -21.93
N SER A 214 5.80 -2.18 -22.68
CA SER A 214 5.99 -0.83 -23.21
C SER A 214 6.16 0.20 -22.07
N GLN A 215 7.16 1.06 -22.20
CA GLN A 215 7.39 2.18 -21.29
C GLN A 215 6.30 3.26 -21.43
N ASP A 216 5.75 3.45 -22.62
CA ASP A 216 4.71 4.44 -22.83
C ASP A 216 3.41 4.04 -22.12
N VAL A 217 3.02 2.76 -22.24
CA VAL A 217 1.87 2.20 -21.52
C VAL A 217 2.09 2.30 -20.01
N PHE A 218 3.31 2.00 -19.53
CA PHE A 218 3.64 2.13 -18.11
C PHE A 218 3.43 3.55 -17.58
N TRP A 219 4.05 4.54 -18.22
CA TRP A 219 4.02 5.91 -17.75
C TRP A 219 2.65 6.56 -17.94
N TYR A 220 1.90 6.13 -18.96
CA TYR A 220 0.51 6.50 -19.12
C TYR A 220 -0.33 6.03 -17.91
N LEU A 221 -0.26 4.74 -17.58
CA LEU A 221 -0.98 4.18 -16.42
C LEU A 221 -0.52 4.82 -15.11
N ALA A 222 0.79 5.05 -14.93
CA ALA A 222 1.35 5.66 -13.73
C ALA A 222 0.84 7.09 -13.53
N ARG A 223 0.74 7.88 -14.61
CA ARG A 223 0.15 9.22 -14.58
C ARG A 223 -1.33 9.17 -14.26
N GLN A 224 -2.09 8.29 -14.92
CA GLN A 224 -3.51 8.12 -14.66
C GLN A 224 -3.79 7.76 -13.19
N CYS A 225 -3.09 6.77 -12.64
CA CYS A 225 -3.23 6.37 -11.24
C CYS A 225 -2.89 7.54 -10.29
N SER A 226 -1.88 8.34 -10.64
CA SER A 226 -1.50 9.52 -9.84
C SER A 226 -2.58 10.61 -9.86
N ASP A 227 -3.14 10.89 -11.03
CA ASP A 227 -4.17 11.90 -11.20
C ASP A 227 -5.49 11.46 -10.55
N GLU A 228 -5.88 10.20 -10.69
CA GLU A 228 -7.06 9.63 -10.05
C GLU A 228 -6.96 9.68 -8.52
N LEU A 229 -5.83 9.23 -7.94
CA LEU A 229 -5.61 9.31 -6.51
C LEU A 229 -5.61 10.76 -6.01
N ARG A 230 -4.98 11.68 -6.76
CA ARG A 230 -5.01 13.11 -6.43
C ARG A 230 -6.44 13.65 -6.45
N ASN A 231 -7.26 13.26 -7.43
CA ASN A 231 -8.65 13.69 -7.54
C ASN A 231 -9.53 13.13 -6.41
N ILE A 232 -9.34 11.85 -6.03
CA ILE A 232 -10.02 11.21 -4.89
C ILE A 232 -9.70 11.95 -3.59
N ILE A 233 -8.41 12.25 -3.35
CA ILE A 233 -7.98 12.97 -2.16
C ILE A 233 -8.54 14.40 -2.16
N ALA A 234 -8.43 15.12 -3.27
CA ALA A 234 -8.89 16.50 -3.37
C ALA A 234 -10.42 16.64 -3.27
N SER A 235 -11.18 15.58 -3.58
CA SER A 235 -12.64 15.58 -3.51
C SER A 235 -13.21 15.23 -2.13
N TYR A 236 -12.36 15.00 -1.11
CA TYR A 236 -12.77 14.55 0.22
C TYR A 236 -13.51 13.20 0.22
N GLU A 237 -13.40 12.41 -0.84
CA GLU A 237 -13.98 11.06 -0.91
C GLU A 237 -13.50 10.13 0.23
N PRO A 238 -12.23 10.18 0.69
CA PRO A 238 -11.78 9.40 1.86
C PRO A 238 -12.62 9.65 3.12
N ILE A 239 -13.05 10.90 3.36
CA ILE A 239 -13.89 11.26 4.51
C ILE A 239 -15.31 10.71 4.37
N ARG A 240 -15.84 10.71 3.13
CA ARG A 240 -17.15 10.12 2.83
C ARG A 240 -17.14 8.61 3.00
N GLN A 241 -16.08 7.97 2.55
CA GLN A 241 -15.88 6.54 2.69
C GLN A 241 -15.79 6.15 4.18
N LEU A 242 -15.02 6.88 4.99
CA LEU A 242 -15.00 6.71 6.45
C LEU A 242 -16.43 6.80 7.03
N SER A 243 -17.17 7.86 6.70
CA SER A 243 -18.54 8.07 7.19
C SER A 243 -19.52 6.96 6.78
N LYS A 244 -19.26 6.29 5.66
CA LYS A 244 -20.05 5.17 5.16
C LYS A 244 -19.67 3.87 5.88
N GLU A 245 -18.38 3.56 5.95
CA GLU A 245 -17.86 2.37 6.63
C GLU A 245 -18.27 2.34 8.10
N THR A 246 -18.11 3.44 8.85
CA THR A 246 -18.53 3.50 10.25
C THR A 246 -20.02 3.19 10.45
N LYS A 247 -20.88 3.50 9.47
CA LYS A 247 -22.33 3.17 9.55
C LYS A 247 -22.63 1.73 9.17
N GLU A 248 -21.88 1.17 8.23
CA GLU A 248 -22.11 -0.17 7.67
C GLU A 248 -21.44 -1.27 8.49
N GLU A 249 -20.28 -1.00 9.11
CA GLU A 249 -19.42 -1.99 9.76
C GLU A 249 -20.02 -2.57 11.05
N ILE A 250 -20.73 -1.75 11.85
CA ILE A 250 -21.34 -2.18 13.13
C ILE A 250 -22.31 -3.36 12.94
N ASN A 251 -22.92 -3.48 11.76
CA ASN A 251 -23.90 -4.53 11.44
C ASN A 251 -23.48 -5.40 10.24
N ALA A 252 -22.22 -5.31 9.80
CA ALA A 252 -21.78 -6.03 8.62
C ALA A 252 -21.75 -7.55 8.88
N PRO A 253 -22.40 -8.39 8.05
CA PRO A 253 -22.26 -9.83 8.16
C PRO A 253 -20.83 -10.23 7.81
N LYS A 254 -20.33 -11.31 8.44
CA LYS A 254 -19.06 -11.92 8.02
C LYS A 254 -19.16 -12.33 6.56
N LYS A 255 -18.26 -11.81 5.72
CA LYS A 255 -18.16 -12.20 4.31
C LYS A 255 -17.25 -13.41 4.18
N SER A 256 -17.71 -14.40 3.42
CA SER A 256 -16.89 -15.51 2.92
C SER A 256 -16.42 -15.18 1.51
N GLY A 257 -15.22 -15.63 1.13
CA GLY A 257 -14.63 -15.35 -0.16
C GLY A 257 -13.70 -14.14 -0.15
N LYS A 258 -12.98 -13.94 -1.25
CA LYS A 258 -11.98 -12.88 -1.35
C LYS A 258 -12.57 -11.49 -1.37
N SER A 259 -11.75 -10.51 -0.96
CA SER A 259 -12.04 -9.12 -1.27
C SER A 259 -12.14 -8.96 -2.77
N LYS A 260 -13.12 -8.17 -3.23
CA LYS A 260 -13.25 -7.79 -4.64
C LYS A 260 -12.05 -6.99 -5.15
N TYR A 261 -11.19 -6.47 -4.27
CA TYR A 261 -9.97 -5.77 -4.64
C TYR A 261 -8.79 -6.75 -4.58
N VAL A 262 -8.14 -6.96 -5.71
CA VAL A 262 -7.07 -7.96 -5.82
C VAL A 262 -5.75 -7.46 -5.22
N ILE A 263 -5.54 -6.15 -5.17
CA ILE A 263 -4.34 -5.51 -4.62
C ILE A 263 -4.75 -4.44 -3.61
N CYS A 264 -4.10 -4.42 -2.44
CA CYS A 264 -4.12 -3.28 -1.54
C CYS A 264 -2.72 -2.68 -1.47
N LEU A 265 -2.59 -1.36 -1.60
CA LEU A 265 -1.33 -0.66 -1.49
C LEU A 265 -1.35 0.34 -0.33
N THR A 266 -0.30 0.32 0.49
CA THR A 266 -0.02 1.36 1.48
C THR A 266 1.34 1.99 1.21
N ASN A 267 1.45 3.31 1.41
CA ASN A 267 2.70 4.04 1.29
C ASN A 267 3.02 4.73 2.62
N LEU A 268 4.05 4.25 3.31
CA LEU A 268 4.51 4.82 4.59
C LEU A 268 5.48 6.00 4.39
N SER A 269 5.72 6.40 3.14
CA SER A 269 6.61 7.51 2.78
C SER A 269 8.04 7.29 3.30
N ASN A 270 8.72 8.35 3.74
CA ASN A 270 10.10 8.25 4.25
C ASN A 270 10.10 7.89 5.74
N ILE A 271 10.84 6.84 6.10
CA ILE A 271 10.99 6.37 7.48
C ILE A 271 12.37 6.68 8.08
N ASP A 272 13.25 7.38 7.37
CA ASP A 272 14.56 7.77 7.89
C ASP A 272 14.45 8.60 9.18
N GLY A 273 13.35 9.33 9.36
CA GLY A 273 13.08 10.13 10.56
C GLY A 273 12.73 9.34 11.82
N VAL A 274 12.58 8.01 11.73
CA VAL A 274 12.33 7.15 12.91
C VAL A 274 13.51 7.17 13.88
N VAL A 275 14.75 7.28 13.38
CA VAL A 275 15.94 7.51 14.21
C VAL A 275 16.45 8.91 13.90
N LYS A 276 16.36 9.83 14.87
CA LYS A 276 16.75 11.24 14.69
C LYS A 276 18.26 11.38 14.50
N SER A 277 18.70 12.45 13.83
CA SER A 277 20.13 12.71 13.57
C SER A 277 20.99 12.70 14.83
N GLU A 278 20.51 13.29 15.92
CA GLU A 278 21.19 13.34 17.22
C GLU A 278 21.34 11.98 17.92
N GLN A 279 20.58 10.97 17.45
CA GLN A 279 20.63 9.59 17.93
C GLN A 279 21.55 8.71 17.07
N SER A 280 21.99 9.18 15.90
CA SER A 280 22.68 8.37 14.88
C SER A 280 24.00 7.74 15.35
N GLU A 281 24.68 8.34 16.35
CA GLU A 281 25.90 7.79 16.95
C GLU A 281 25.66 6.49 17.74
N ARG A 282 24.42 6.27 18.20
CA ARG A 282 24.03 5.12 19.04
C ARG A 282 23.09 4.17 18.32
N PHE A 283 22.23 4.74 17.48
CA PHE A 283 21.12 4.04 16.86
C PHE A 283 21.19 4.20 15.34
N THR A 284 20.92 3.11 14.63
CA THR A 284 20.98 3.10 13.17
C THR A 284 19.88 2.17 12.67
N LEU A 285 18.88 2.71 11.96
CA LEU A 285 17.77 1.92 11.42
C LEU A 285 18.19 1.16 10.17
N THR A 286 18.53 -0.13 10.29
CA THR A 286 19.03 -0.92 9.13
C THR A 286 17.94 -1.43 8.21
N GLU A 287 16.76 -1.76 8.76
CA GLU A 287 15.60 -2.34 8.08
C GLU A 287 14.35 -1.89 8.82
N PHE A 288 13.20 -1.90 8.15
CA PHE A 288 11.89 -1.60 8.73
C PHE A 288 10.79 -2.47 8.08
N PRO A 289 10.90 -3.81 8.19
CA PRO A 289 9.99 -4.69 7.50
C PRO A 289 8.60 -4.61 8.12
N GLY A 290 7.61 -4.32 7.28
CA GLY A 290 6.19 -4.45 7.57
C GLY A 290 5.69 -5.86 7.24
N CYS A 291 5.03 -6.53 8.18
CA CYS A 291 4.18 -7.68 7.84
C CYS A 291 2.77 -7.42 8.34
N THR A 292 1.74 -7.85 7.60
CA THR A 292 0.36 -7.89 8.10
C THR A 292 -0.20 -9.30 8.03
N ASN A 293 -1.17 -9.63 8.89
CA ASN A 293 -1.85 -10.92 8.82
C ASN A 293 -2.94 -10.81 7.74
N LEU A 294 -2.72 -11.47 6.62
CA LEU A 294 -3.64 -11.58 5.51
C LEU A 294 -4.47 -12.86 5.63
N ALA A 295 -5.75 -12.67 5.90
CA ALA A 295 -6.72 -13.74 5.91
C ALA A 295 -7.02 -14.27 4.50
N MET A 296 -7.60 -15.46 4.44
CA MET A 296 -8.08 -16.03 3.18
C MET A 296 -9.31 -15.25 2.69
N ASP A 297 -10.27 -14.99 3.57
CA ASP A 297 -11.49 -14.27 3.26
C ASP A 297 -11.35 -12.76 3.52
N ASP A 298 -12.11 -11.97 2.77
CA ASP A 298 -12.28 -10.50 2.93
C ASP A 298 -10.97 -9.68 2.88
N MET A 299 -9.91 -10.25 2.30
CA MET A 299 -8.60 -9.61 2.12
C MET A 299 -8.14 -9.71 0.67
N PRO A 300 -7.30 -8.77 0.20
CA PRO A 300 -6.78 -8.80 -1.17
C PRO A 300 -5.92 -10.03 -1.41
N ILE A 301 -5.62 -10.31 -2.69
CA ILE A 301 -4.66 -11.34 -3.08
C ILE A 301 -3.26 -10.92 -2.65
N PHE A 302 -2.89 -9.67 -2.99
CA PHE A 302 -1.61 -9.08 -2.63
C PHE A 302 -1.80 -7.80 -1.81
N TYR A 303 -1.07 -7.70 -0.71
CA TYR A 303 -0.90 -6.46 0.03
C TYR A 303 0.51 -5.93 -0.21
N ILE A 304 0.64 -4.67 -0.60
CA ILE A 304 1.90 -4.01 -0.93
C ILE A 304 2.13 -2.87 0.05
N GLY A 305 3.10 -3.03 0.95
CA GLY A 305 3.66 -1.93 1.71
C GLY A 305 4.84 -1.34 0.96
N MET A 306 4.87 -0.02 0.77
CA MET A 306 6.02 0.68 0.22
C MET A 306 6.49 1.81 1.13
N TYR A 307 7.80 2.03 1.18
CA TYR A 307 8.43 3.12 1.92
C TYR A 307 9.80 3.44 1.34
N SER A 308 10.36 4.61 1.68
CA SER A 308 11.74 4.96 1.36
C SER A 308 12.59 4.99 2.62
N MET A 309 13.80 4.46 2.54
CA MET A 309 14.78 4.48 3.61
C MET A 309 16.17 4.58 2.99
N ARG A 310 17.01 5.52 3.44
CA ARG A 310 18.38 5.74 2.95
C ARG A 310 18.48 5.88 1.42
N GLY A 311 17.48 6.54 0.84
CA GLY A 311 17.37 6.72 -0.61
C GLY A 311 17.03 5.46 -1.41
N GLU A 312 16.77 4.32 -0.76
CA GLU A 312 16.25 3.10 -1.39
C GLU A 312 14.72 3.08 -1.28
N LEU A 313 14.03 2.58 -2.32
CA LEU A 313 12.60 2.24 -2.25
C LEU A 313 12.46 0.78 -1.82
N HIS A 314 11.72 0.56 -0.74
CA HIS A 314 11.44 -0.76 -0.19
C HIS A 314 10.00 -1.15 -0.46
N PHE A 315 9.81 -2.45 -0.67
CA PHE A 315 8.49 -3.03 -0.89
C PHE A 315 8.37 -4.34 -0.10
N ASP A 316 7.31 -4.42 0.68
CA ASP A 316 6.87 -5.61 1.41
C ASP A 316 5.58 -6.12 0.78
N ILE A 317 5.63 -7.29 0.13
CA ILE A 317 4.49 -7.88 -0.57
C ILE A 317 3.99 -9.10 0.17
N GLY A 318 2.90 -8.91 0.90
CA GLY A 318 2.20 -9.96 1.62
C GLY A 318 1.19 -10.70 0.74
N HIS A 319 1.03 -12.00 0.99
CA HIS A 319 -0.07 -12.82 0.48
C HIS A 319 -0.51 -13.88 1.50
N CYS A 320 -1.72 -14.40 1.36
CA CYS A 320 -2.19 -15.55 2.13
C CYS A 320 -1.67 -16.85 1.49
N ALA A 321 -0.84 -17.61 2.21
CA ALA A 321 -0.27 -18.87 1.71
C ALA A 321 -1.33 -19.96 1.45
N GLY A 322 -2.51 -19.83 2.05
CA GLY A 322 -3.66 -20.70 1.78
C GLY A 322 -4.44 -20.32 0.50
N TYR A 323 -3.98 -19.32 -0.26
CA TYR A 323 -4.66 -18.83 -1.46
C TYR A 323 -3.72 -18.59 -2.65
N THR A 324 -2.48 -18.15 -2.38
CA THR A 324 -1.48 -17.89 -3.40
C THR A 324 -0.20 -18.62 -3.01
N SER A 325 0.40 -19.35 -3.94
CA SER A 325 1.66 -20.07 -3.68
C SER A 325 2.84 -19.09 -3.59
N SER A 326 3.88 -19.50 -2.86
CA SER A 326 5.15 -18.75 -2.85
C SER A 326 5.74 -18.57 -4.24
N HIS A 327 5.52 -19.53 -5.16
CA HIS A 327 5.98 -19.44 -6.55
C HIS A 327 5.23 -18.33 -7.31
N THR A 328 3.90 -18.34 -7.25
CA THR A 328 3.04 -17.33 -7.88
C THR A 328 3.31 -15.94 -7.33
N ALA A 329 3.42 -15.82 -6.00
CA ALA A 329 3.80 -14.56 -5.34
C ALA A 329 5.19 -14.07 -5.75
N SER A 330 6.19 -14.96 -5.85
CA SER A 330 7.54 -14.59 -6.30
C SER A 330 7.55 -14.12 -7.75
N SER A 331 6.76 -14.75 -8.62
CA SER A 331 6.62 -14.33 -10.02
C SER A 331 5.98 -12.95 -10.11
N PHE A 332 4.91 -12.69 -9.36
CA PHE A 332 4.32 -11.34 -9.25
C PHE A 332 5.35 -10.30 -8.79
N CYS A 333 6.11 -10.59 -7.72
CA CYS A 333 7.11 -9.66 -7.19
C CYS A 333 8.21 -9.34 -8.21
N ARG A 334 8.72 -10.37 -8.92
CA ARG A 334 9.73 -10.20 -9.96
C ARG A 334 9.21 -9.32 -11.10
N GLU A 335 7.98 -9.54 -11.54
CA GLU A 335 7.37 -8.74 -12.61
C GLU A 335 7.10 -7.29 -12.18
N LEU A 336 6.72 -7.06 -10.92
CA LEU A 336 6.54 -5.71 -10.39
C LEU A 336 7.87 -4.95 -10.39
N VAL A 337 8.95 -5.55 -9.85
CA VAL A 337 10.28 -4.94 -9.87
C VAL A 337 10.76 -4.71 -11.29
N ARG A 338 10.53 -5.67 -12.19
CA ARG A 338 10.85 -5.52 -13.61
C ARG A 338 10.11 -4.32 -14.20
N CYS A 339 8.82 -4.18 -13.96
CA CYS A 339 8.00 -3.07 -14.46
C CYS A 339 8.49 -1.70 -13.98
N LEU A 340 8.93 -1.59 -12.72
CA LEU A 340 9.52 -0.36 -12.16
C LEU A 340 10.91 -0.04 -12.72
N SER A 341 11.72 -1.07 -12.97
CA SER A 341 13.14 -0.95 -13.35
C SER A 341 13.38 -1.01 -14.86
N LEU A 342 12.33 -1.13 -15.69
CA LEU A 342 12.47 -1.11 -17.14
C LEU A 342 13.12 0.22 -17.57
N LYS A 343 14.32 0.12 -18.15
CA LYS A 343 15.04 1.29 -18.69
C LYS A 343 14.24 1.89 -19.84
N SER A 344 14.06 3.21 -19.85
CA SER A 344 13.81 3.90 -21.11
C SER A 344 15.04 3.67 -21.98
N LYS A 345 14.89 3.02 -23.13
CA LYS A 345 15.94 3.06 -24.15
C LYS A 345 16.10 4.53 -24.52
N LEU A 346 17.25 5.12 -24.15
CA LEU A 346 17.70 6.42 -24.63
C LEU A 346 18.03 6.33 -26.13
#